data_AF-A0A1B6K492-F1
#
_entry.id   AF-A0A1B6K492-F1
#
_cell.length_a   1.000
_cell.length_b   1.000
_cell.length_c   1.000
_cell.angle_alpha   90.00
_cell.angle_beta   90.00
_cell.angle_gamma   90.00
#
_symmetry.space_group_name_H-M   'P 1'
#
loop_
_entity.id
_entity.type
_entity.pdbx_description
1 polymer ?
#
loop_
_entity_poly.entity_id
_entity_poly.type
_entity_poly.pdbx_seq_one_letter_code
_entity_poly.pdbx_strand_id
1 'polypeptide(L)'
;AARKKKFKTTTAILGDRIISLCDEILKLTLELPLDQGGTLVEDTETLNSCIRQFVKLIYADDYYDKDIERVLALGPQPKFLEVELDDKRIETAKKNFGWNDKDIEDWFFQRLCTYQHWNHILTYKNHYAGMK
;
A
#
# COMPACT_ATOMS: atom_id res chain seq x y z
N ALA A 1 -6.03 6.12 -28.74
CA ALA A 1 -6.13 4.65 -28.55
C ALA A 1 -4.87 4.06 -27.89
N ALA A 2 -3.66 4.25 -28.44
CA ALA A 2 -2.43 3.66 -27.91
C ALA A 2 -2.05 4.09 -26.48
N ARG A 3 -2.18 5.40 -26.15
CA ARG A 3 -1.93 5.95 -24.80
C ARG A 3 -2.83 5.31 -23.73
N LYS A 4 -4.15 5.24 -23.97
CA LYS A 4 -5.11 4.55 -23.08
C LYS A 4 -4.80 3.06 -22.91
N LYS A 5 -4.37 2.36 -23.98
CA LYS A 5 -3.94 0.96 -23.90
C LYS A 5 -2.71 0.79 -23.02
N LYS A 6 -1.73 1.70 -23.14
CA LYS A 6 -0.53 1.71 -22.29
C LYS A 6 -0.89 1.94 -20.82
N PHE A 7 -1.76 2.91 -20.51
CA PHE A 7 -2.22 3.16 -19.15
C PHE A 7 -2.89 1.94 -18.54
N LYS A 8 -3.84 1.33 -19.25
CA LYS A 8 -4.50 0.10 -18.82
C LYS A 8 -3.52 -1.02 -18.46
N THR A 9 -2.51 -1.24 -19.30
CA THR A 9 -1.48 -2.25 -19.01
C THR A 9 -0.67 -1.88 -17.77
N THR A 10 -0.29 -0.62 -17.62
CA THR A 10 0.48 -0.17 -16.44
C THR A 10 -0.35 -0.19 -15.15
N THR A 11 -1.63 0.20 -15.18
CA THR A 11 -2.53 0.13 -14.02
C THR A 11 -2.79 -1.32 -13.61
N ALA A 12 -2.98 -2.24 -14.57
CA ALA A 12 -3.10 -3.65 -14.25
C ALA A 12 -1.87 -4.20 -13.50
N ILE A 13 -0.66 -3.94 -14.02
CA ILE A 13 0.61 -4.39 -13.41
C ILE A 13 0.80 -3.79 -12.02
N LEU A 14 0.58 -2.48 -11.87
CA LEU A 14 0.71 -1.80 -10.58
C LEU A 14 -0.35 -2.31 -9.60
N GLY A 15 -1.59 -2.53 -10.04
CA GLY A 15 -2.67 -3.05 -9.21
C GLY A 15 -2.39 -4.46 -8.70
N ASP A 16 -1.88 -5.35 -9.56
CA ASP A 16 -1.43 -6.70 -9.15
C ASP A 16 -0.34 -6.62 -8.08
N ARG A 17 0.66 -5.75 -8.30
CA ARG A 17 1.77 -5.59 -7.36
C ARG A 17 1.32 -4.99 -6.02
N ILE A 18 0.42 -4.01 -6.04
CA ILE A 18 -0.17 -3.41 -4.82
C ILE A 18 -0.89 -4.49 -4.01
N ILE A 19 -1.71 -5.32 -4.64
CA ILE A 19 -2.46 -6.38 -3.96
C ILE A 19 -1.50 -7.40 -3.33
N SER A 20 -0.51 -7.89 -4.09
CA SER A 20 0.49 -8.84 -3.59
C SER A 20 1.25 -8.29 -2.38
N LEU A 21 1.74 -7.05 -2.48
CA LEU A 21 2.49 -6.42 -1.40
C LEU A 21 1.63 -6.18 -0.15
N CYS A 22 0.36 -5.79 -0.31
CA CYS A 22 -0.54 -5.65 0.83
C CYS A 22 -0.70 -6.97 1.61
N ASP A 23 -0.78 -8.11 0.92
CA ASP A 23 -0.89 -9.44 1.54
C ASP A 23 0.44 -9.88 2.19
N GLU A 24 1.56 -9.66 1.51
CA GLU A 24 2.92 -9.95 2.01
C GLU A 24 3.24 -9.14 3.28
N ILE A 25 2.98 -7.83 3.25
CA ILE A 25 3.19 -6.91 4.38
C ILE A 25 2.25 -7.26 5.53
N LEU A 26 0.99 -7.61 5.25
CA LEU A 26 0.06 -8.06 6.29
C LEU A 26 0.61 -9.29 7.02
N LYS A 27 1.09 -10.28 6.26
CA LYS A 27 1.69 -11.49 6.83
C LYS A 27 2.88 -11.16 7.71
N LEU A 28 3.84 -10.37 7.20
CA LEU A 28 5.03 -9.96 7.96
C LEU A 28 4.67 -9.16 9.21
N THR A 29 3.68 -8.26 9.12
CA THR A 29 3.19 -7.45 10.23
C THR A 29 2.53 -8.29 11.32
N LEU A 30 1.81 -9.35 10.95
CA LEU A 30 1.13 -10.26 11.89
C LEU A 30 2.10 -11.23 12.56
N GLU A 31 2.97 -11.85 11.77
CA GLU A 31 3.83 -12.97 12.19
C GLU A 31 5.15 -12.51 12.82
N LEU A 32 5.68 -11.34 12.41
CA LEU A 32 6.98 -10.81 12.83
C LEU A 32 8.13 -11.86 12.83
N PRO A 33 8.38 -12.56 11.71
CA PRO A 33 9.38 -13.62 11.68
C PRO A 33 10.81 -13.11 11.93
N LEU A 34 11.69 -13.93 12.50
CA LEU A 34 13.08 -13.52 12.78
C LEU A 34 13.80 -13.02 11.51
N ASP A 35 14.57 -11.95 11.66
CA ASP A 35 15.45 -11.37 10.62
C ASP A 35 14.75 -10.88 9.34
N GLN A 36 13.43 -10.71 9.35
CA GLN A 36 12.63 -10.27 8.18
C GLN A 36 12.21 -8.79 8.23
N GLY A 37 12.78 -8.01 9.16
CA GLY A 37 12.45 -6.59 9.30
C GLY A 37 12.84 -5.79 8.06
N GLY A 38 14.02 -6.04 7.49
CA GLY A 38 14.46 -5.38 6.25
C GLY A 38 13.46 -5.56 5.11
N THR A 39 12.95 -6.78 4.93
CA THR A 39 11.95 -7.10 3.91
C THR A 39 10.63 -6.37 4.17
N LEU A 40 10.16 -6.32 5.41
CA LEU A 40 8.94 -5.58 5.77
C LEU A 40 9.05 -4.08 5.40
N VAL A 41 10.20 -3.46 5.66
CA VAL A 41 10.43 -2.05 5.31
C VAL A 41 10.50 -1.86 3.79
N GLU A 42 11.31 -2.66 3.10
CA GLU A 42 11.49 -2.59 1.64
C GLU A 42 10.17 -2.82 0.88
N ASP A 43 9.37 -3.79 1.31
CA ASP A 43 8.07 -4.08 0.70
C ASP A 43 7.10 -2.92 0.93
N THR A 44 7.11 -2.30 2.11
CA THR A 44 6.25 -1.14 2.41
C THR A 44 6.67 0.10 1.61
N GLU A 45 7.97 0.34 1.44
CA GLU A 45 8.48 1.41 0.58
C GLU A 45 8.12 1.18 -0.90
N THR A 46 8.25 -0.06 -1.36
CA THR A 46 7.86 -0.47 -2.71
C THR A 46 6.36 -0.28 -2.92
N LEU A 47 5.54 -0.67 -1.94
CA LEU A 47 4.10 -0.45 -1.95
C LEU A 47 3.78 1.04 -2.07
N ASN A 48 4.41 1.88 -1.24
CA ASN A 48 4.23 3.34 -1.28
C ASN A 48 4.56 3.91 -2.67
N SER A 49 5.66 3.46 -3.28
CA SER A 49 6.03 3.84 -4.66
C SER A 49 4.98 3.38 -5.68
N CYS A 50 4.51 2.14 -5.59
CA CYS A 50 3.48 1.60 -6.48
C CYS A 50 2.17 2.38 -6.38
N ILE A 51 1.66 2.61 -5.16
CA ILE A 51 0.42 3.38 -4.93
C ILE A 51 0.58 4.81 -5.45
N ARG A 52 1.72 5.47 -5.19
CA ARG A 52 1.97 6.82 -5.70
C ARG A 52 1.97 6.88 -7.24
N GLN A 53 2.57 5.90 -7.90
CA GLN A 53 2.54 5.80 -9.36
C GLN A 53 1.11 5.53 -9.85
N PHE A 54 0.39 4.64 -9.18
CA PHE A 54 -1.00 4.32 -9.50
C PHE A 54 -1.88 5.57 -9.43
N VAL A 55 -1.81 6.33 -8.33
CA VAL A 55 -2.47 7.63 -8.15
C VAL A 55 -2.13 8.60 -9.28
N LYS A 56 -0.85 8.77 -9.63
CA LYS A 56 -0.46 9.67 -10.73
C LYS A 56 -1.11 9.28 -12.06
N LEU A 57 -1.20 7.99 -12.37
CA LEU A 57 -1.82 7.52 -13.61
C LEU A 57 -3.32 7.77 -13.63
N ILE A 58 -3.98 7.55 -12.50
CA ILE A 58 -5.41 7.81 -12.33
C ILE A 58 -5.73 9.29 -12.61
N TYR A 59 -5.00 10.22 -11.98
CA TYR A 59 -5.23 11.65 -12.14
C TYR A 59 -4.77 12.22 -13.50
N ALA A 60 -3.78 11.61 -14.16
CA ALA A 60 -3.20 12.18 -15.38
C ALA A 60 -4.14 12.17 -16.61
N ASP A 61 -5.13 11.28 -16.64
CA ASP A 61 -6.02 11.10 -17.81
C ASP A 61 -7.51 11.03 -17.44
N ASP A 62 -7.87 11.37 -16.20
CA ASP A 62 -9.18 11.08 -15.61
C ASP A 62 -9.58 9.61 -15.89
N TYR A 63 -8.61 8.73 -15.65
CA TYR A 63 -8.67 7.33 -16.05
C TYR A 63 -9.20 6.49 -14.88
N TYR A 64 -10.46 6.07 -14.99
CA TYR A 64 -11.08 5.10 -14.09
C TYR A 64 -11.40 3.80 -14.85
N ASP A 65 -10.91 2.67 -14.35
CA ASP A 65 -11.11 1.35 -14.93
C ASP A 65 -11.31 0.27 -13.87
N LYS A 66 -11.57 -0.95 -14.33
CA LYS A 66 -11.78 -2.13 -13.48
C LYS A 66 -10.58 -2.50 -12.60
N ASP A 67 -9.37 -2.10 -12.99
CA ASP A 67 -8.16 -2.47 -12.25
C ASP A 67 -8.03 -1.57 -11.01
N ILE A 68 -8.51 -0.33 -11.09
CA ILE A 68 -8.70 0.58 -9.94
C ILE A 68 -9.79 0.06 -9.00
N GLU A 69 -10.94 -0.37 -9.54
CA GLU A 69 -12.00 -1.01 -8.73
C GLU A 69 -11.47 -2.25 -7.99
N ARG A 70 -10.65 -3.06 -8.65
CA ARG A 70 -10.04 -4.25 -8.06
C ARG A 70 -9.09 -3.92 -6.91
N VAL A 71 -8.23 -2.90 -7.04
CA VAL A 71 -7.37 -2.44 -5.93
C VAL A 71 -8.25 -1.94 -4.77
N LEU A 72 -9.30 -1.19 -5.07
CA LEU A 72 -10.24 -0.68 -4.06
C LEU A 72 -11.11 -1.76 -3.42
N ALA A 73 -11.23 -2.95 -4.03
CA ALA A 73 -11.92 -4.10 -3.44
C ALA A 73 -11.17 -4.66 -2.22
N LEU A 74 -9.91 -4.25 -2.00
CA LEU A 74 -9.18 -4.55 -0.76
C LEU A 74 -9.84 -3.91 0.48
N GLY A 75 -10.60 -2.84 0.30
CA GLY A 75 -11.34 -2.16 1.36
C GLY A 75 -11.05 -0.67 1.47
N PRO A 76 -11.54 -0.02 2.54
CA PRO A 76 -11.28 1.40 2.79
C PRO A 76 -9.79 1.67 3.07
N GLN A 77 -9.02 0.65 3.46
CA GLN A 77 -7.57 0.71 3.57
C GLN A 77 -6.98 -0.72 3.47
N PRO A 78 -5.68 -0.86 3.17
CA PRO A 78 -5.00 -2.14 3.29
C PRO A 78 -5.07 -2.68 4.73
N LYS A 79 -5.38 -3.96 4.88
CA LYS A 79 -5.57 -4.61 6.19
C LYS A 79 -4.38 -4.50 7.12
N PHE A 80 -3.15 -4.44 6.61
CA PHE A 80 -1.97 -4.30 7.47
C PHE A 80 -1.97 -2.96 8.24
N LEU A 81 -2.65 -1.93 7.73
CA LEU A 81 -2.82 -0.66 8.42
C LEU A 81 -3.82 -0.74 9.58
N GLU A 82 -4.71 -1.73 9.58
CA GLU A 82 -5.66 -2.02 10.67
C GLU A 82 -4.99 -2.77 11.82
N VAL A 83 -3.82 -3.38 11.60
CA VAL A 83 -3.09 -4.08 12.66
C VAL A 83 -2.53 -3.07 13.65
N GLU A 84 -3.02 -3.12 14.88
CA GLU A 84 -2.53 -2.27 15.97
C GLU A 84 -1.07 -2.62 16.30
N LEU A 85 -0.24 -1.57 16.44
CA LEU A 85 1.15 -1.65 16.86
C LEU A 85 1.23 -1.35 18.36
N ASP A 86 0.69 -2.26 19.16
CA ASP A 86 0.75 -2.19 20.63
C ASP A 86 2.19 -2.40 21.15
N ASP A 87 2.42 -2.08 22.43
CA ASP A 87 3.73 -2.22 23.07
C ASP A 87 4.30 -3.64 22.91
N LYS A 88 3.46 -4.66 23.01
CA LYS A 88 3.89 -6.06 22.86
C LYS A 88 4.39 -6.35 21.45
N ARG A 89 3.72 -5.84 20.42
CA ARG A 89 4.09 -6.01 19.03
C ARG A 89 5.36 -5.23 18.71
N ILE A 90 5.50 -4.01 19.23
CA ILE A 90 6.71 -3.20 19.10
C ILE A 90 7.90 -3.92 19.73
N GLU A 91 7.78 -4.41 20.95
CA GLU A 91 8.86 -5.15 21.62
C GLU A 91 9.19 -6.47 20.89
N THR A 92 8.18 -7.14 20.32
CA THR A 92 8.40 -8.32 19.48
C THR A 92 9.15 -7.98 18.20
N ALA A 93 8.82 -6.87 17.54
CA ALA A 93 9.50 -6.41 16.34
C ALA A 93 10.96 -6.03 16.64
N LYS A 94 11.21 -5.26 17.71
CA LYS A 94 12.56 -4.94 18.20
C LYS A 94 13.40 -6.20 18.43
N LYS A 95 12.83 -7.17 19.14
CA LYS A 95 13.50 -8.44 19.43
C LYS A 95 13.77 -9.26 18.17
N ASN A 96 12.75 -9.48 17.34
CA ASN A 96 12.82 -10.43 16.23
C ASN A 96 13.58 -9.88 15.02
N PHE A 97 13.53 -8.57 14.81
CA PHE A 97 14.20 -7.91 13.69
C PHE A 97 15.51 -7.21 14.07
N GLY A 98 15.86 -7.18 15.36
CA GLY A 98 17.00 -6.41 15.85
C GLY A 98 16.79 -4.89 15.72
N TRP A 99 15.54 -4.45 15.67
CA TRP A 99 15.16 -3.05 15.48
C TRP A 99 15.34 -2.21 16.74
N ASN A 100 15.68 -0.94 16.53
CA ASN A 100 15.69 0.10 17.55
C ASN A 100 14.47 1.04 17.39
N ASP A 101 14.37 2.06 18.25
CA ASP A 101 13.24 3.00 18.22
C ASP A 101 13.11 3.75 16.89
N LYS A 102 14.24 4.07 16.22
CA LYS A 102 14.22 4.71 14.91
C LYS A 102 13.61 3.80 13.84
N ASP A 103 13.92 2.50 13.86
CA ASP A 103 13.35 1.56 12.89
C ASP A 103 11.82 1.43 13.08
N ILE A 104 11.35 1.51 14.33
CA ILE A 104 9.92 1.55 14.66
C ILE A 104 9.28 2.84 14.13
N GLU A 105 9.91 3.99 14.36
CA GLU A 105 9.46 5.28 13.79
C GLU A 105 9.37 5.23 12.26
N ASP A 106 10.39 4.69 11.60
CA ASP A 106 10.42 4.53 10.14
C ASP A 106 9.29 3.59 9.68
N TRP A 107 9.02 2.49 10.39
CA TRP A 107 7.88 1.61 10.09
C TRP A 107 6.52 2.32 10.22
N PHE A 108 6.31 3.10 11.29
CA PHE A 108 5.12 3.92 11.45
C PHE A 108 4.98 4.97 10.34
N PHE A 109 6.09 5.63 9.97
CA PHE A 109 6.11 6.62 8.90
C PHE A 109 5.69 6.00 7.56
N GLN A 110 6.23 4.83 7.20
CA GLN A 110 5.85 4.15 5.96
C GLN A 110 4.36 3.79 5.93
N ARG A 111 3.80 3.32 7.05
CA ARG A 111 2.36 3.07 7.19
C ARG A 111 1.52 4.33 7.00
N LEU A 112 1.95 5.46 7.56
CA LEU A 112 1.28 6.76 7.39
C LEU A 112 1.30 7.21 5.91
N CYS A 113 2.43 7.05 5.22
CA CYS A 113 2.53 7.34 3.80
C CYS A 113 1.58 6.46 2.97
N THR A 114 1.46 5.17 3.29
CA THR A 114 0.52 4.27 2.62
C THR A 114 -0.90 4.77 2.80
N TYR A 115 -1.30 5.09 4.04
CA TYR A 115 -2.62 5.62 4.34
C TYR A 115 -2.94 6.89 3.55
N GLN A 116 -2.00 7.84 3.50
CA GLN A 116 -2.15 9.07 2.73
C GLN A 116 -2.35 8.79 1.24
N HIS A 117 -1.49 7.96 0.64
CA HIS A 117 -1.61 7.62 -0.78
C HIS A 117 -2.88 6.83 -1.11
N TRP A 118 -3.32 5.95 -0.20
CA TRP A 118 -4.57 5.21 -0.35
C TRP A 118 -5.79 6.13 -0.37
N ASN A 119 -5.82 7.13 0.52
CA ASN A 119 -6.89 8.13 0.56
C ASN A 119 -7.01 8.94 -0.74
N HIS A 120 -5.92 9.13 -1.49
CA HIS A 120 -5.99 9.73 -2.82
C HIS A 120 -6.75 8.83 -3.81
N ILE A 121 -6.56 7.51 -3.77
CA ILE A 121 -7.31 6.57 -4.62
C ILE A 121 -8.80 6.62 -4.26
N LEU A 122 -9.14 6.63 -2.97
CA LEU A 122 -10.53 6.73 -2.50
C LEU A 122 -11.19 8.05 -2.88
N THR A 123 -10.48 9.16 -2.74
CA THR A 123 -11.00 10.48 -3.12
C THR A 123 -11.35 10.50 -4.60
N TYR A 124 -10.47 9.94 -5.43
CA TYR A 124 -10.73 9.83 -6.86
C TYR A 124 -11.92 8.92 -7.19
N LYS A 125 -12.06 7.77 -6.52
CA LYS A 125 -13.25 6.90 -6.63
C LYS A 125 -14.54 7.69 -6.41
N ASN A 126 -14.59 8.49 -5.34
CA ASN A 126 -15.78 9.28 -4.99
C ASN A 126 -16.06 10.38 -6.02
N HIS A 127 -15.03 11.03 -6.54
CA HIS A 127 -15.17 12.00 -7.64
C HIS A 127 -15.80 11.36 -8.87
N TYR A 128 -15.28 10.20 -9.31
CA TYR A 128 -15.80 9.49 -10.47
C TYR A 128 -17.22 8.94 -10.26
N ALA A 129 -17.54 8.46 -9.05
CA ALA A 129 -18.88 7.99 -8.71
C ALA A 129 -19.94 9.10 -8.79
N GLY A 130 -19.57 10.35 -8.50
CA GLY A 130 -20.46 11.51 -8.62
C GLY A 130 -20.58 12.09 -10.04
N MET A 131 -19.75 11.64 -10.99
CA MET A 131 -19.83 12.01 -12.40
C MET A 131 -20.71 11.06 -13.24
N LYS A 132 -21.06 9.88 -12.69
CA LYS A 132 -22.02 8.95 -13.28
C LYS A 132 -23.45 9.32 -12.91
#